data_AF-A0A6G1JCU2-F1
#
_entry.id   AF-A0A6G1JCU2-F1
#
_cell.length_a   1.000
_cell.length_b   1.000
_cell.length_c   1.000
_cell.angle_alpha   90.00
_cell.angle_beta   90.00
_cell.angle_gamma   90.00
#
_symmetry.space_group_name_H-M   'P 1'
#
loop_
_entity.id
_entity.type
_entity.pdbx_description
1 polymer ?
#
loop_
_entity_poly.entity_id
_entity_poly.type
_entity_poly.pdbx_seq_one_letter_code
_entity_poly.pdbx_strand_id
1 'polypeptide(L)' 'PLSGVQQTHLTTPACVVVIDTLDECEREEDIRAILQLLTQNKDMRPVSLQVFITSRLQLYIRLSFKQILNRTY' A
#
# COMPACT_ATOMS: atom_id res chain seq x y z
N PRO A 1 -10.60 3.43 23.43
CA PRO A 1 -11.13 4.53 22.59
C PRO A 1 -9.98 5.23 21.83
N LEU A 2 -10.19 5.63 20.57
CA LEU A 2 -9.20 6.32 19.73
C LEU A 2 -8.91 7.78 20.18
N SER A 3 -9.08 8.09 21.45
CA SER A 3 -9.02 9.44 22.03
C SER A 3 -7.61 10.02 22.18
N GLY A 4 -6.57 9.32 21.67
CA GLY A 4 -5.17 9.68 21.86
C GLY A 4 -4.37 9.90 20.57
N VAL A 5 -5.03 9.99 19.40
CA VAL A 5 -4.32 10.27 18.16
C VAL A 5 -3.93 11.75 18.16
N GLN A 6 -2.68 12.04 18.51
CA GLN A 6 -2.12 13.38 18.39
C GLN A 6 -1.98 13.71 16.91
N GLN A 7 -2.71 14.74 16.46
CA GLN A 7 -2.71 15.20 15.07
C GLN A 7 -1.30 15.71 14.73
N THR A 8 -0.48 14.88 14.10
CA THR A 8 0.80 15.33 13.55
C THR A 8 0.49 16.18 12.32
N HIS A 9 0.79 17.47 12.39
CA HIS A 9 0.66 18.36 11.25
C HIS A 9 1.75 18.00 10.23
N LEU A 10 1.44 17.09 9.31
CA LEU A 10 2.33 16.74 8.20
C LEU A 10 2.57 17.99 7.37
N THR A 11 3.85 18.35 7.17
CA THR A 11 4.26 19.50 6.36
C THR A 11 4.04 19.28 4.86
N THR A 12 3.90 18.01 4.45
CA THR A 12 3.49 17.59 3.11
C THR A 12 2.05 17.07 3.14
N PRO A 13 1.20 17.46 2.19
CA PRO A 13 -0.12 16.85 2.04
C PRO A 13 0.03 15.33 1.90
N ALA A 14 -0.81 14.57 2.59
CA ALA A 14 -0.83 13.12 2.49
C ALA A 14 -2.05 12.66 1.69
N CYS A 15 -1.85 11.78 0.72
CA CYS A 15 -2.91 11.03 0.07
C CYS A 15 -2.93 9.63 0.66
N VAL A 16 -4.02 9.28 1.33
CA VAL A 16 -4.19 7.95 1.93
C VAL A 16 -5.12 7.13 1.06
N VAL A 17 -4.62 6.00 0.55
CA VAL A 17 -5.40 5.03 -0.22
C VAL A 17 -5.63 3.81 0.65
N VAL A 18 -6.89 3.45 0.86
CA VAL A 18 -7.28 2.21 1.55
C VAL A 18 -7.87 1.28 0.51
N ILE A 19 -7.23 0.12 0.32
CA ILE A 19 -7.69 -0.94 -0.56
C ILE A 19 -8.29 -2.02 0.32
N ASP A 20 -9.60 -2.21 0.17
CA ASP A 20 -10.27 -3.31 0.84
C ASP A 20 -10.11 -4.61 0.03
N THR A 21 -10.00 -5.74 0.74
CA THR A 21 -10.06 -7.11 0.21
C THR A 21 -9.28 -7.38 -1.09
N LEU A 22 -7.98 -7.03 -1.15
CA LEU A 22 -7.14 -7.21 -2.35
C LEU A 22 -7.09 -8.67 -2.86
N ASP A 23 -7.27 -9.66 -1.99
CA ASP A 23 -7.29 -11.09 -2.35
C ASP A 23 -8.55 -11.55 -3.12
N GLU A 24 -9.56 -10.69 -3.25
CA GLU A 24 -10.76 -10.98 -4.04
C GLU A 24 -10.56 -10.74 -5.55
N CYS A 25 -9.43 -10.15 -5.95
CA CYS A 25 -9.04 -10.13 -7.35
C CYS A 25 -8.85 -11.56 -7.86
N GLU A 26 -9.65 -11.98 -8.84
CA GLU A 26 -9.63 -13.34 -9.39
C GLU A 26 -8.29 -13.71 -10.04
N ARG A 27 -7.54 -12.69 -10.48
CA ARG A 27 -6.34 -12.80 -11.31
C ARG A 27 -5.11 -12.32 -10.53
N GLU A 28 -4.09 -13.19 -10.44
CA GLU A 28 -2.83 -12.85 -9.78
C GLU A 28 -2.12 -11.69 -10.50
N GLU A 29 -2.27 -11.59 -11.82
CA GLU A 29 -1.74 -10.51 -12.64
C GLU A 29 -2.30 -9.14 -12.24
N ASP A 30 -3.58 -9.07 -11.86
CA ASP A 30 -4.23 -7.82 -11.44
C ASP A 30 -3.68 -7.36 -10.09
N ILE A 31 -3.52 -8.29 -9.15
CA ILE A 31 -2.91 -8.03 -7.84
C ILE A 31 -1.47 -7.54 -8.02
N ARG A 32 -0.72 -8.19 -8.91
CA ARG A 32 0.66 -7.79 -9.21
C ARG A 32 0.73 -6.42 -9.86
N ALA A 33 -0.18 -6.10 -10.79
CA ALA A 33 -0.27 -4.80 -11.43
C ALA A 33 -0.61 -3.69 -10.42
N ILE A 34 -1.60 -3.92 -9.55
CA ILE A 34 -1.95 -2.99 -8.46
C ILE A 34 -0.74 -2.73 -7.58
N LEU A 35 -0.06 -3.77 -7.09
CA LEU A 35 1.11 -3.61 -6.23
C LEU A 35 2.27 -2.88 -6.94
N GLN A 36 2.48 -3.13 -8.24
CA GLN A 36 3.48 -2.42 -9.03
C GLN A 36 3.15 -0.94 -9.17
N LEU A 37 1.90 -0.60 -9.48
CA LEU A 37 1.43 0.79 -9.59
C LEU A 37 1.63 1.54 -8.26
N LEU A 38 1.27 0.93 -7.14
CA LEU A 38 1.44 1.53 -5.82
C LEU A 38 2.92 1.77 -5.49
N THR A 39 3.80 0.84 -5.90
CA THR A 39 5.24 0.95 -5.66
C THR A 39 5.88 2.05 -6.52
N GLN A 40 5.51 2.15 -7.81
CA GLN A 40 6.05 3.17 -8.73
C GLN A 40 5.67 4.60 -8.32
N ASN A 41 4.55 4.77 -7.64
CA ASN A 41 4.03 6.07 -7.24
C ASN A 41 4.42 6.47 -5.80
N LYS A 42 5.35 5.74 -5.15
CA LYS A 42 5.82 6.01 -3.79
C LYS A 42 6.52 7.38 -3.64
N ASP A 43 7.12 7.87 -4.72
CA ASP A 43 7.85 9.14 -4.76
C ASP A 43 7.06 10.27 -5.44
N MET A 44 5.72 10.17 -5.48
CA MET A 44 4.90 11.30 -5.93
C MET A 44 5.21 12.53 -5.06
N ARG A 45 5.67 13.61 -5.69
CA ARG A 45 5.83 14.92 -5.07
C ARG A 45 4.81 15.86 -5.70
N PRO A 46 4.16 16.77 -4.94
CA PRO A 46 4.47 17.16 -3.56
C PRO A 46 3.73 16.37 -2.45
N VAL A 47 2.99 15.30 -2.80
CA VAL A 47 2.06 14.62 -1.90
C VAL A 47 2.61 13.27 -1.43
N SER A 48 2.70 13.05 -0.11
CA SER A 48 3.07 11.74 0.44
C SER A 48 1.94 10.73 0.21
N LEU A 49 2.17 9.74 -0.65
CA LEU A 49 1.24 8.63 -0.86
C LEU A 49 1.43 7.57 0.23
N GLN A 50 0.38 7.30 1.00
CA GLN A 50 0.34 6.24 2.01
C GLN A 50 -0.75 5.23 1.63
N VAL A 51 -0.42 3.95 1.64
CA VAL A 51 -1.34 2.91 1.17
C VAL A 51 -1.54 1.86 2.25
N PHE A 52 -2.80 1.61 2.60
CA PHE A 52 -3.22 0.54 3.50
C PHE A 52 -3.97 -0.50 2.69
N ILE A 53 -3.55 -1.77 2.80
CA ILE A 53 -4.15 -2.88 2.09
C ILE A 53 -4.70 -3.86 3.11
N THR A 54 -5.98 -4.16 3.02
CA THR A 54 -6.61 -5.27 3.75
C THR A 54 -6.72 -6.45 2.79
N SER A 55 -6.30 -7.63 3.24
CA SER A 55 -6.46 -8.87 2.46
C SER A 55 -6.36 -10.08 3.38
N ARG A 56 -6.96 -11.20 2.96
CA ARG A 56 -6.65 -12.52 3.54
C ARG A 56 -5.21 -12.88 3.16
N LEU A 57 -4.45 -13.39 4.13
CA LEU A 57 -3.04 -13.76 3.95
C LEU A 57 -2.87 -14.95 3.00
N GLN A 58 -2.95 -14.71 1.70
CA GLN A 58 -2.59 -15.70 0.68
C GLN A 58 -1.08 -15.66 0.39
N LEU A 59 -0.53 -16.84 0.07
CA LEU A 59 0.92 -17.04 -0.11
C LEU A 59 1.50 -16.12 -1.18
N TYR A 60 0.77 -15.91 -2.28
CA TYR A 60 1.21 -15.07 -3.39
C TYR A 60 1.25 -13.57 -3.03
N ILE A 61 0.30 -13.06 -2.22
CA ILE A 61 0.33 -11.68 -1.71
C ILE A 61 1.58 -11.45 -0.87
N ARG A 62 1.90 -12.38 0.05
CA ARG A 62 3.12 -12.31 0.87
C ARG A 62 4.40 -12.32 0.04
N LEU A 63 4.46 -13.14 -1.00
CA LEU A 63 5.62 -13.21 -1.89
C LEU A 63 5.79 -11.91 -2.69
N SER A 64 4.71 -11.33 -3.20
CA SER A 64 4.73 -10.04 -3.90
C SER A 64 5.24 -8.92 -3.00
N PHE A 65 4.76 -8.82 -1.75
CA PHE A 65 5.28 -7.83 -0.80
C PHE A 65 6.77 -8.06 -0.46
N LYS A 66 7.21 -9.31 -0.32
CA LYS A 66 8.64 -9.62 -0.11
C LYS A 66 9.50 -9.22 -1.30
N GLN A 67 9.03 -9.41 -2.54
CA GLN A 67 9.74 -8.98 -3.74
C GLN A 67 9.86 -7.45 -3.80
N ILE A 68 8.81 -6.73 -3.40
CA ILE A 68 8.82 -5.26 -3.30
C ILE A 68 9.85 -4.80 -2.25
N LEU A 69 9.89 -5.45 -1.07
CA LEU A 69 10.84 -5.13 -0.02
C LEU A 69 12.30 -5.44 -0.41
N ASN A 70 12.53 -6.53 -1.16
CA ASN A 70 13.85 -6.89 -1.66
C ASN A 70 14.39 -5.95 -2.74
N ARG A 71 13.53 -5.17 -3.43
CA ARG A 71 13.98 -4.15 -4.40
C ARG A 71 14.48 -2.85 -3.75
N THR A 72 14.35 -2.71 -2.43
CA THR A 72 14.74 -1.52 -1.68
C THR A 72 16.05 -1.67 -0.88
N TYR A 73 16.88 -2.67 -1.19
CA TYR A 73 18.25 -2.82 -0.67
C TYR A 73 19.29 -2.74 -1.79
#